data_AF-A0A8H3BZW6-F1
#
_entry.id   AF-A0A8H3BZW6-F1
#
_cell.length_a   1.000
_cell.length_b   1.000
_cell.length_c   1.000
_cell.angle_alpha   90.00
_cell.angle_beta   90.00
_cell.angle_gamma   90.00
#
_symmetry.space_group_name_H-M   'P 1'
#
loop_
_entity.id
_entity.type
_entity.pdbx_description
1 polymer ?
#
loop_
_entity_poly.entity_id
_entity_poly.type
_entity_poly.pdbx_seq_one_letter_code
_entity_poly.pdbx_strand_id
1 'polypeptide(L)'
;MVGQTNANQGADCIGCTRLECDFANANASWHCCNLSRVAGFHVGMSFSWTGGGCQGATCRSASCPASDAWVPNVDDGSSLRFCPAANVGLNVVFCP
;
A
#
# COMPACT_ATOMS: atom_id res chain seq x y z
N MET A 1 -13.44 -6.73 8.50
CA MET A 1 -12.56 -6.17 7.46
C MET A 1 -11.86 -4.98 8.07
N VAL A 2 -10.58 -5.13 8.40
CA VAL A 2 -9.72 -4.07 8.90
C VAL A 2 -8.53 -4.12 7.95
N GLY A 3 -8.59 -3.31 6.90
CA GLY A 3 -7.78 -3.44 5.69
C GLY A 3 -7.40 -2.09 5.11
N GLN A 4 -7.23 -1.11 5.97
CA GLN A 4 -6.59 0.18 5.77
C GLN A 4 -6.32 0.65 7.18
N THR A 5 -5.09 1.01 7.52
CA THR A 5 -4.89 1.74 8.78
C THR A 5 -5.80 2.96 8.70
N ASN A 6 -6.83 3.01 9.54
CA ASN A 6 -7.75 4.14 9.75
C ASN A 6 -7.01 5.40 10.27
N ALA A 7 -5.78 5.64 9.84
CA ALA A 7 -4.93 6.71 10.28
C ALA A 7 -5.05 7.87 9.27
N ASN A 8 -6.05 8.71 9.53
CA ASN A 8 -6.18 10.07 9.01
C ASN A 8 -6.56 10.21 7.53
N GLN A 9 -7.88 10.19 7.28
CA GLN A 9 -8.49 11.06 6.26
C GLN A 9 -8.42 12.55 6.63
N GLY A 10 -7.73 12.91 7.73
CA GLY A 10 -7.24 14.26 7.98
C GLY A 10 -6.16 14.65 6.95
N ALA A 11 -5.88 15.94 6.83
CA ALA A 11 -5.13 16.57 5.75
C ALA A 11 -3.63 16.18 5.60
N ASP A 12 -3.22 14.96 5.96
CA ASP A 12 -1.86 14.48 5.78
C ASP A 12 -1.54 14.32 4.28
N CYS A 13 -0.82 15.29 3.73
CA CYS A 13 -0.24 15.25 2.37
C CYS A 13 -1.26 15.15 1.22
N ILE A 14 -2.06 16.23 1.02
CA ILE A 14 -2.85 16.42 -0.21
C ILE A 14 -1.90 16.43 -1.42
N GLY A 15 -2.24 15.65 -2.45
CA GLY A 15 -1.47 15.49 -3.67
C GLY A 15 -0.42 14.37 -3.61
N CYS A 16 -0.31 13.60 -2.54
CA CYS A 16 0.78 12.64 -2.36
C CYS A 16 0.39 11.20 -2.70
N THR A 17 1.32 10.47 -3.32
CA THR A 17 1.27 9.01 -3.43
C THR A 17 1.61 8.41 -2.06
N ARG A 18 0.79 7.51 -1.53
CA ARG A 18 1.00 6.91 -0.20
C ARG A 18 1.36 5.43 -0.28
N LEU A 19 2.15 4.96 0.67
CA LEU A 19 2.29 3.55 1.04
C LEU A 19 1.63 3.39 2.41
N GLU A 20 0.56 2.62 2.49
CA GLU A 20 -0.18 2.38 3.72
C GLU A 20 0.01 0.90 4.10
N CYS A 21 0.34 0.61 5.36
CA CYS A 21 0.67 -0.73 5.82
C CYS A 21 0.17 -0.99 7.23
N ASP A 22 -0.29 -2.22 7.48
CA ASP A 22 -0.64 -2.73 8.80
C ASP A 22 0.19 -3.97 9.14
N PHE A 23 0.96 -3.86 10.23
CA PHE A 23 1.74 -4.93 10.84
C PHE A 23 1.28 -5.24 12.28
N ALA A 24 0.32 -4.49 12.81
CA ALA A 24 0.00 -4.43 14.24
C ALA A 24 -1.27 -5.21 14.62
N ASN A 25 -1.64 -6.19 13.82
CA ASN A 25 -2.75 -7.08 14.13
C ASN A 25 -2.29 -8.18 15.11
N ALA A 26 -3.18 -8.62 16.01
CA ALA A 26 -2.93 -9.73 16.94
C ALA A 26 -2.55 -11.05 16.24
N ASN A 27 -2.86 -11.17 14.94
CA ASN A 27 -2.38 -12.24 14.08
C ASN A 27 -0.96 -11.92 13.58
N ALA A 28 0.04 -12.65 14.08
CA ALA A 28 1.44 -12.51 13.67
C ALA A 28 1.72 -12.82 12.18
N SER A 29 0.77 -13.41 11.47
CA SER A 29 0.82 -13.63 10.02
C SER A 29 0.04 -12.57 9.24
N TRP A 30 -0.40 -11.50 9.87
CA TRP A 30 -1.14 -10.42 9.22
C TRP A 30 -0.21 -9.24 8.96
N HIS A 31 0.33 -9.22 7.76
CA HIS A 31 1.06 -8.10 7.20
C HIS A 31 0.39 -7.73 5.88
N CYS A 32 -0.10 -6.50 5.77
CA CYS A 32 -0.68 -6.02 4.53
C CYS A 32 -0.22 -4.60 4.22
N CYS A 33 -0.07 -4.32 2.94
CA CYS A 33 0.28 -3.01 2.42
C CYS A 33 -0.45 -2.74 1.11
N ASN A 34 -0.65 -1.47 0.78
CA ASN A 34 -1.06 -1.01 -0.54
C ASN A 34 -0.35 0.31 -0.88
N LEU A 35 -0.23 0.58 -2.18
CA LEU A 35 -0.06 1.96 -2.62
C LEU A 35 -1.45 2.61 -2.66
N SER A 36 -1.52 3.92 -2.42
CA SER A 36 -2.78 4.66 -2.45
C SER A 36 -2.63 5.98 -3.19
N ARG A 37 -3.61 6.26 -4.05
CA ARG A 37 -3.81 7.52 -4.76
C ARG A 37 -5.03 8.29 -4.24
N VAL A 38 -5.62 7.87 -3.12
CA VAL A 38 -6.81 8.54 -2.55
C VAL A 38 -6.53 9.99 -2.19
N ALA A 39 -5.32 10.28 -1.72
CA ALA A 39 -4.87 11.64 -1.44
C ALA A 39 -4.30 12.38 -2.66
N GLY A 40 -4.20 11.74 -3.83
CA GLY A 40 -3.56 12.28 -5.02
C GLY A 40 -2.33 11.49 -5.46
N PHE A 41 -1.47 12.12 -6.26
CA PHE A 41 -0.23 11.52 -6.75
C PHE A 41 0.84 12.60 -6.95
N HIS A 42 2.04 12.36 -6.41
CA HIS A 42 3.18 13.26 -6.56
C HIS A 42 4.36 12.58 -7.24
N VAL A 43 4.76 11.42 -6.71
CA VAL A 43 5.92 10.64 -7.18
C VAL A 43 5.50 9.20 -7.42
N GLY A 44 6.07 8.57 -8.46
CA GLY A 44 5.92 7.14 -8.68
C GLY A 44 6.54 6.37 -7.52
N MET A 45 5.89 5.29 -7.10
CA MET A 45 6.36 4.47 -5.98
C MET A 45 6.19 3.00 -6.29
N SER A 46 7.15 2.19 -5.85
CA SER A 46 6.97 0.74 -5.73
C SER A 46 7.34 0.30 -4.33
N PHE A 47 6.72 -0.80 -3.90
CA PHE A 47 7.21 -1.53 -2.75
C PHE A 47 7.31 -3.02 -3.07
N SER A 48 8.23 -3.68 -2.38
CA SER A 48 8.39 -5.13 -2.39
C SER A 48 8.63 -5.61 -0.95
N TRP A 49 8.21 -6.84 -0.67
CA TRP A 49 8.48 -7.47 0.61
C TRP A 49 9.92 -7.97 0.64
N THR A 50 10.65 -7.73 1.73
CA THR A 50 12.04 -8.23 1.89
C THR A 50 12.10 -9.72 2.24
N GLY A 51 10.94 -10.37 2.44
CA GLY A 51 10.81 -11.79 2.75
C GLY A 51 9.48 -12.37 2.25
N GLY A 52 9.29 -13.67 2.42
CA GLY A 52 8.02 -14.37 2.13
C GLY A 52 7.68 -14.57 0.64
N GLY A 53 8.41 -13.97 -0.31
CA GLY A 53 8.16 -14.13 -1.75
C GLY A 53 6.81 -13.54 -2.20
N CYS A 54 6.22 -12.69 -1.37
CA CYS A 54 4.91 -12.12 -1.59
C CYS A 54 4.95 -11.01 -2.65
N GLN A 55 3.82 -10.81 -3.32
CA GLN A 55 3.70 -9.75 -4.32
C GLN A 55 3.63 -8.37 -3.65
N GLY A 56 4.42 -7.42 -4.16
CA GLY A 56 4.30 -6.00 -3.82
C GLY A 56 3.39 -5.24 -4.80
N ALA A 57 3.62 -3.93 -4.97
CA ALA A 57 2.92 -3.12 -5.96
C ALA A 57 3.84 -2.05 -6.56
N THR A 58 3.46 -1.53 -7.72
CA THR A 58 4.19 -0.46 -8.42
C THR A 58 3.20 0.47 -9.09
N CYS A 59 3.25 1.75 -8.78
CA CYS A 59 2.45 2.80 -9.40
C CYS A 59 3.37 3.90 -9.93
N ARG A 60 3.56 3.96 -11.25
CA ARG A 60 4.50 4.90 -11.89
C ARG A 60 3.90 6.26 -12.24
N SER A 61 2.57 6.36 -12.29
CA SER A 61 1.87 7.56 -12.73
C SER A 61 0.60 7.81 -11.91
N ALA A 62 0.09 9.04 -12.03
CA ALA A 62 -1.20 9.45 -11.48
C ALA A 62 -2.40 8.68 -12.05
N SER A 63 -2.20 7.77 -13.00
CA SER A 63 -3.23 6.97 -13.67
C SER A 63 -3.01 5.45 -13.55
N CYS A 64 -2.08 4.98 -12.70
CA CYS A 64 -1.87 3.55 -12.50
C CYS A 64 -3.18 2.84 -12.09
N PRO A 65 -3.45 1.62 -12.55
CA PRO A 65 -4.75 0.98 -12.33
C PRO A 65 -5.04 0.74 -10.84
N ALA A 66 -6.32 0.54 -10.50
CA ALA A 66 -6.75 0.23 -9.14
C ALA A 66 -6.14 -1.06 -8.57
N SER A 67 -5.68 -1.97 -9.46
CA SER A 67 -4.91 -3.15 -9.06
C SER A 67 -3.56 -2.80 -8.43
N ASP A 68 -3.00 -1.64 -8.76
CA ASP A 68 -1.63 -1.27 -8.39
C ASP A 68 -1.59 -0.22 -7.28
N ALA A 69 -2.64 0.59 -7.18
CA ALA A 69 -2.82 1.51 -6.07
C ALA A 69 -4.31 1.73 -5.81
N TRP A 70 -4.68 1.85 -4.53
CA TRP A 70 -6.04 2.16 -4.11
C TRP A 70 -6.47 3.52 -4.64
N VAL A 71 -7.73 3.60 -5.07
CA VAL A 71 -8.34 4.81 -5.63
C VAL A 71 -9.69 5.08 -4.96
N PRO A 72 -10.16 6.34 -4.98
CA PRO A 72 -11.48 6.65 -4.44
C PRO A 72 -12.58 5.81 -5.08
N ASN A 73 -13.57 5.40 -4.27
CA ASN A 73 -14.77 4.67 -4.70
C ASN A 73 -14.53 3.28 -5.31
N VAL A 74 -13.34 2.70 -5.13
CA VAL A 74 -13.04 1.31 -5.53
C VAL A 74 -12.73 0.48 -4.29
N ASP A 75 -13.21 -0.76 -4.30
CA ASP A 75 -12.99 -1.75 -3.26
C ASP A 75 -11.49 -1.99 -3.02
N ASP A 76 -11.13 -2.04 -1.74
CA ASP A 76 -9.74 -2.04 -1.26
C ASP A 76 -8.98 -3.30 -1.67
N GLY A 77 -9.69 -4.44 -1.75
CA GLY A 77 -9.14 -5.76 -2.05
C GLY A 77 -8.42 -5.87 -3.40
N SER A 78 -8.67 -4.95 -4.34
CA SER A 78 -7.98 -4.93 -5.64
C SER A 78 -6.50 -4.49 -5.53
N SER A 79 -6.20 -3.60 -4.60
CA SER A 79 -4.88 -2.96 -4.42
C SER A 79 -4.07 -3.55 -3.27
N LEU A 80 -4.74 -4.24 -2.35
CA LEU A 80 -4.14 -4.76 -1.13
C LEU A 80 -3.18 -5.92 -1.44
N ARG A 81 -2.04 -5.92 -0.75
CA ARG A 81 -1.02 -6.98 -0.84
C ARG A 81 -0.75 -7.53 0.53
N PHE A 82 -0.93 -8.83 0.69
CA PHE A 82 -0.65 -9.54 1.92
C PHE A 82 0.68 -10.25 1.85
N CYS A 83 1.37 -10.32 2.98
CA CYS A 83 2.49 -11.22 3.14
C CYS A 83 2.45 -11.97 4.48
N PRO A 84 1.82 -13.14 4.54
CA PRO A 84 1.68 -13.91 5.77
C PRO A 84 2.96 -14.72 6.08
N ALA A 85 4.09 -14.03 6.18
CA ALA A 85 5.38 -14.60 6.54
C ALA A 85 5.99 -13.82 7.70
N ALA A 86 6.62 -14.54 8.63
CA ALA A 86 7.32 -13.90 9.74
C ALA A 86 8.55 -13.12 9.24
N ASN A 87 8.94 -12.09 10.00
CA ASN A 87 10.14 -11.28 9.77
C ASN A 87 10.19 -10.63 8.37
N VAL A 88 9.04 -10.22 7.84
CA VAL A 88 8.97 -9.44 6.59
C VAL A 88 9.19 -7.96 6.88
N GLY A 89 9.86 -7.29 5.96
CA GLY A 89 9.96 -5.84 5.89
C GLY A 89 9.58 -5.35 4.51
N LEU A 90 9.85 -4.06 4.26
CA LEU A 90 9.51 -3.39 3.01
C LEU A 90 10.77 -2.79 2.40
N ASN A 91 10.93 -3.01 1.09
CA ASN A 91 11.81 -2.21 0.25
C ASN A 91 10.94 -1.27 -0.59
N VAL A 92 11.18 0.03 -0.48
CA VAL A 92 10.37 1.08 -1.12
C VAL A 92 11.26 1.87 -2.07
N VAL A 93 10.81 2.05 -3.31
CA VAL A 93 11.52 2.82 -4.33
C VAL A 93 10.65 3.97 -4.78
N PHE A 94 11.19 5.18 -4.72
CA PHE A 94 10.61 6.38 -5.32
C PHE A 94 11.19 6.57 -6.72
N CYS A 95 10.36 6.99 -7.67
CA CYS A 95 10.70 7.02 -9.09
C CYS A 95 11.20 5.65 -9.62
N PRO A 96 10.47 4.54 -9.36
CA PRO A 96 10.84 3.21 -9.82
C PRO A 96 10.72 3.05 -11.33
#